data_AF-A0A0D8XYH4-F1
#
_entry.id   AF-A0A0D8XYH4-F1
#
_cell.length_a   1.000
_cell.length_b   1.000
_cell.length_c   1.000
_cell.angle_alpha   90.00
_cell.angle_beta   90.00
_cell.angle_gamma   90.00
#
_symmetry.space_group_name_H-M   'P 1'
#
loop_
_entity.id
_entity.type
_entity.pdbx_description
1 polymer ?
#
loop_
_entity_poly.entity_id
_entity_poly.type
_entity_poly.pdbx_seq_one_letter_code
_entity_poly.pdbx_strand_id
1 'polypeptide(L)'
;MSEYAAAPPEIPFRLGNGVELPPFRTVDDFILGKARFELPPYNDLQRWNNRIISNLLYYQTNYFVFFVVLFILQSFLNSQNLVFQDLALGLSAILVVAGVVIFAISDNPSFYQTRRDHPLITLGAIILACYFFIQVLPSVLTVLFSVLLPWFLILCHASVRLRDFMSKVTQTAEKLGLRTTVMGRLLNICGITVKT
;
A
#
# COMPACT_ATOMS: atom_id res chain seq x y z
N MET A 1 26.76 41.17 -9.51
CA MET A 1 27.04 39.89 -8.84
C MET A 1 25.80 39.51 -8.05
N SER A 2 24.94 38.65 -8.58
CA SER A 2 23.78 38.12 -7.84
C SER A 2 24.18 36.82 -7.18
N GLU A 3 24.24 36.83 -5.86
CA GLU A 3 24.54 35.70 -5.01
C GLU A 3 23.44 34.64 -5.15
N TYR A 4 23.78 33.50 -5.76
CA TYR A 4 22.92 32.33 -5.85
C TYR A 4 22.95 31.67 -4.47
N ALA A 5 22.09 32.12 -3.56
CA ALA A 5 21.92 31.50 -2.26
C ALA A 5 21.43 30.06 -2.47
N ALA A 6 22.35 29.10 -2.34
CA ALA A 6 22.02 27.70 -2.33
C ALA A 6 21.08 27.44 -1.14
N ALA A 7 19.91 26.85 -1.42
CA ALA A 7 18.99 26.42 -0.37
C ALA A 7 19.75 25.51 0.62
N PRO A 8 19.51 25.64 1.94
CA PRO A 8 20.18 24.82 2.93
C PRO A 8 19.92 23.32 2.66
N PRO A 9 20.90 22.44 2.90
CA PRO A 9 20.75 21.02 2.65
C PRO A 9 19.63 20.46 3.55
N GLU A 10 18.55 20.00 2.94
CA GLU A 10 17.47 19.32 3.66
C GLU A 10 18.02 18.06 4.32
N ILE A 11 18.05 18.01 5.64
CA ILE A 11 18.49 16.82 6.39
C ILE A 11 17.38 15.76 6.23
N PRO A 12 17.63 14.63 5.56
CA PRO A 12 16.62 13.61 5.38
C PRO A 12 16.26 13.00 6.74
N PHE A 13 14.96 12.92 7.04
CA PHE A 13 14.49 12.28 8.25
C PHE A 13 14.78 10.78 8.19
N ARG A 14 15.60 10.29 9.12
CA ARG A 14 15.99 8.87 9.22
C ARG A 14 15.12 8.16 10.25
N LEU A 15 14.33 7.20 9.78
CA LEU A 15 13.67 6.22 10.62
C LEU A 15 14.71 5.18 11.09
N GLY A 16 14.53 4.61 12.28
CA GLY A 16 15.44 3.59 12.85
C GLY A 16 15.79 2.48 11.84
N ASN A 17 17.04 2.00 11.88
CA ASN A 17 17.68 1.10 10.89
C ASN A 17 18.16 1.75 9.57
N GLY A 18 18.47 3.05 9.60
CA GLY A 18 19.05 3.76 8.45
C GLY A 18 18.07 3.87 7.28
N VAL A 19 16.76 3.86 7.57
CA VAL A 19 15.72 3.99 6.55
C VAL A 19 15.40 5.46 6.35
N GLU A 20 15.56 5.99 5.14
CA GLU A 20 15.32 7.40 4.85
C GLU A 20 13.89 7.61 4.34
N LEU A 21 13.18 8.58 4.91
CA LEU A 21 11.91 9.05 4.36
C LEU A 21 12.23 10.16 3.35
N PRO A 22 11.90 9.99 2.05
CA PRO A 22 12.06 11.04 1.08
C PRO A 22 11.30 12.31 1.50
N PRO A 23 11.84 13.51 1.23
CA PRO A 23 11.14 14.74 1.55
C PRO A 23 9.80 14.82 0.80
N PHE A 24 8.81 15.45 1.44
CA PHE A 24 7.50 15.68 0.85
C PHE A 24 7.63 16.62 -0.36
N ARG A 25 7.08 16.24 -1.52
CA ARG A 25 7.10 17.06 -2.73
C ARG A 25 5.90 18.02 -2.73
N THR A 26 6.06 19.19 -3.31
CA THR A 26 4.97 20.18 -3.35
C THR A 26 3.77 19.67 -4.16
N VAL A 27 2.56 20.09 -3.78
CA VAL A 27 1.32 19.69 -4.47
C VAL A 27 1.32 20.17 -5.93
N ASP A 28 1.96 21.32 -6.19
CA ASP A 28 2.14 21.86 -7.55
C ASP A 28 2.91 20.95 -8.50
N ASP A 29 3.89 20.20 -7.97
CA ASP A 29 4.66 19.21 -8.73
C ASP A 29 3.95 17.85 -8.79
N PHE A 30 3.20 17.51 -7.76
CA PHE A 30 2.52 16.22 -7.64
C PHE A 30 1.28 16.12 -8.54
N ILE A 31 0.35 17.08 -8.45
CA ILE A 31 -0.97 17.02 -9.11
C ILE A 31 -1.28 18.25 -9.98
N LEU A 32 -0.80 19.45 -9.61
CA LEU A 32 -1.24 20.71 -10.25
C LEU A 32 -0.30 21.18 -11.38
N GLY A 33 -0.15 22.49 -11.57
CA GLY A 33 0.24 23.13 -12.84
C GLY A 33 1.61 22.78 -13.43
N LYS A 34 2.50 22.12 -12.69
CA LYS A 34 3.78 21.60 -13.22
C LYS A 34 3.72 20.10 -13.56
N ALA A 35 2.62 19.44 -13.22
CA ALA A 35 2.41 18.04 -13.49
C ALA A 35 2.11 17.81 -14.97
N ARG A 36 3.00 17.06 -15.63
CA ARG A 36 2.79 16.52 -16.96
C ARG A 36 2.22 15.11 -16.85
N PHE A 37 1.18 14.86 -17.62
CA PHE A 37 0.47 13.58 -17.67
C PHE A 37 0.44 13.09 -19.12
N GLU A 38 0.75 11.82 -19.31
CA GLU A 38 0.73 11.16 -20.62
C GLU A 38 0.13 9.77 -20.43
N LEU A 39 -0.67 9.32 -21.41
CA LEU A 39 -1.19 7.96 -21.39
C LEU A 39 -0.03 6.94 -21.26
N PRO A 40 -0.25 5.82 -20.55
CA PRO A 40 0.74 4.76 -20.46
C PRO A 40 1.17 4.27 -21.86
N PRO A 41 2.48 3.99 -22.06
CA PRO A 41 2.94 3.39 -23.30
C PRO A 41 2.57 1.91 -23.31
N TYR A 42 1.32 1.58 -23.68
CA TYR A 42 0.79 0.21 -23.64
C TYR A 42 1.61 -0.81 -24.46
N ASN A 43 2.31 -0.33 -25.49
CA ASN A 43 3.15 -1.15 -26.36
C ASN A 43 4.55 -1.44 -25.78
N ASP A 44 4.95 -0.74 -24.70
CA ASP A 44 6.26 -0.90 -24.07
C ASP A 44 6.08 -1.06 -22.54
N LEU A 45 5.78 -2.30 -22.15
CA LEU A 45 5.54 -2.68 -20.75
C LEU A 45 6.75 -2.37 -19.85
N GLN A 46 7.97 -2.48 -20.38
CA GLN A 46 9.18 -2.21 -19.62
C GLN A 46 9.29 -0.72 -19.30
N ARG A 47 9.08 0.15 -20.30
CA ARG A 47 9.03 1.60 -20.10
C ARG A 47 7.89 2.01 -19.17
N TRP A 48 6.73 1.36 -19.29
CA TRP A 48 5.59 1.62 -18.41
C TRP A 48 5.91 1.25 -16.96
N ASN A 49 6.48 0.07 -16.71
CA ASN A 49 6.90 -0.35 -15.38
C ASN A 49 7.96 0.60 -14.78
N ASN A 50 8.98 0.96 -15.56
CA ASN A 50 9.99 1.93 -15.13
C ASN A 50 9.39 3.29 -14.78
N ARG A 51 8.36 3.74 -15.51
CA ARG A 51 7.60 4.96 -15.21
C ARG A 51 6.89 4.84 -13.86
N ILE A 52 6.16 3.75 -13.61
CA ILE A 52 5.47 3.51 -12.34
C ILE A 52 6.48 3.49 -11.17
N ILE A 53 7.53 2.66 -11.25
CA ILE A 53 8.53 2.51 -10.18
C ILE A 53 9.22 3.84 -9.88
N SER A 54 9.65 4.56 -10.91
CA SER A 54 10.34 5.84 -10.71
C SER A 54 9.45 6.90 -10.07
N ASN A 55 8.16 6.93 -10.42
CA ASN A 55 7.20 7.82 -9.80
C ASN A 55 6.90 7.42 -8.34
N LEU A 56 6.70 6.13 -8.05
CA LEU A 56 6.46 5.61 -6.70
C LEU A 56 7.59 5.97 -5.72
N LEU A 57 8.82 5.89 -6.19
CA LEU A 57 10.00 6.22 -5.40
C LEU A 57 10.14 7.74 -5.18
N TYR A 58 9.93 8.54 -6.23
CA TYR A 58 10.12 10.00 -6.16
C TYR A 58 9.04 10.71 -5.34
N TYR A 59 7.78 10.28 -5.44
CA TYR A 59 6.63 10.85 -4.72
C TYR A 59 6.20 10.00 -3.51
N GLN A 60 7.09 9.19 -2.96
CA GLN A 60 6.77 8.22 -1.89
C GLN A 60 5.95 8.83 -0.74
N THR A 61 6.40 9.95 -0.19
CA THR A 61 5.74 10.62 0.95
C THR A 61 4.40 11.23 0.53
N ASN A 62 4.28 11.75 -0.68
CA ASN A 62 3.01 12.23 -1.24
C ASN A 62 2.00 11.09 -1.41
N TYR A 63 2.42 9.93 -1.90
CA TYR A 63 1.54 8.77 -2.04
C TYR A 63 1.08 8.23 -0.68
N PHE A 64 1.94 8.26 0.34
CA PHE A 64 1.53 7.89 1.70
C PHE A 64 0.46 8.85 2.25
N VAL A 65 0.67 10.16 2.11
CA VAL A 65 -0.33 11.17 2.51
C VAL A 65 -1.63 11.00 1.71
N PHE A 66 -1.53 10.78 0.39
CA PHE A 66 -2.68 10.57 -0.48
C PHE A 66 -3.47 9.32 -0.08
N PHE A 67 -2.78 8.23 0.26
CA PHE A 67 -3.41 7.02 0.81
C PHE A 67 -4.23 7.33 2.06
N VAL A 68 -3.63 8.00 3.04
CA VAL A 68 -4.28 8.37 4.31
C VAL A 68 -5.49 9.29 4.05
N VAL A 69 -5.36 10.27 3.19
CA VAL A 69 -6.45 11.19 2.82
C VAL A 69 -7.61 10.42 2.18
N LEU A 70 -7.34 9.52 1.23
CA LEU A 70 -8.39 8.71 0.60
C LEU A 70 -9.06 7.76 1.58
N PHE A 71 -8.28 7.14 2.48
CA PHE A 71 -8.81 6.28 3.53
C PHE A 71 -9.77 7.06 4.46
N ILE A 72 -9.35 8.24 4.91
CA ILE A 72 -10.16 9.13 5.75
C ILE A 72 -11.41 9.61 5.00
N LEU A 73 -11.25 10.01 3.73
CA LEU A 73 -12.36 10.47 2.89
C LEU A 73 -13.42 9.38 2.73
N GLN A 74 -13.00 8.13 2.50
CA GLN A 74 -13.91 6.99 2.44
C GLN A 74 -14.67 6.76 3.76
N SER A 75 -14.03 7.02 4.90
CA SER A 75 -14.68 6.99 6.22
C SER A 75 -15.69 8.12 6.42
N PHE A 76 -15.48 9.29 5.80
CA PHE A 76 -16.41 10.42 5.89
C PHE A 76 -17.60 10.34 4.94
N LEU A 77 -17.40 9.82 3.72
CA LEU A 77 -18.45 9.76 2.68
C LEU A 77 -19.54 8.72 2.98
N ASN A 78 -19.24 7.74 3.83
CA ASN A 78 -20.17 6.76 4.32
C ASN A 78 -20.54 7.16 5.76
N SER A 79 -21.81 7.04 6.16
CA SER A 79 -22.29 7.43 7.50
C SER A 79 -21.32 6.96 8.59
N GLN A 80 -20.80 7.91 9.40
CA GLN A 80 -19.63 7.72 10.26
C GLN A 80 -19.71 6.49 11.19
N ASN A 81 -20.91 6.07 11.59
CA ASN A 81 -21.10 4.91 12.46
C ASN A 81 -21.00 3.56 11.72
N LEU A 82 -21.26 3.53 10.41
CA LEU A 82 -21.30 2.29 9.64
C LEU A 82 -19.91 1.83 9.18
N VAL A 83 -19.03 2.75 8.77
CA VAL A 83 -17.69 2.34 8.24
C VAL A 83 -16.81 1.72 9.30
N PHE A 84 -16.70 2.33 10.48
CA PHE A 84 -15.86 1.77 11.54
C PHE A 84 -16.41 0.43 12.03
N GLN A 85 -17.73 0.31 12.12
CA GLN A 85 -18.40 -0.95 12.43
C GLN A 85 -18.13 -2.00 11.35
N ASP A 86 -18.29 -1.67 10.07
CA ASP A 86 -18.05 -2.58 8.95
C ASP A 86 -16.57 -2.98 8.85
N LEU A 87 -15.64 -2.06 9.11
CA LEU A 87 -14.21 -2.37 9.15
C LEU A 87 -13.90 -3.35 10.29
N ALA A 88 -14.46 -3.13 11.48
CA ALA A 88 -14.28 -4.02 12.62
C ALA A 88 -14.92 -5.40 12.37
N LEU A 89 -16.14 -5.44 11.82
CA LEU A 89 -16.84 -6.67 11.48
C LEU A 89 -16.11 -7.44 10.37
N GLY A 90 -15.68 -6.77 9.30
CA GLY A 90 -14.91 -7.40 8.24
C GLY A 90 -13.56 -7.94 8.72
N LEU A 91 -12.83 -7.18 9.55
CA LEU A 91 -11.58 -7.65 10.15
C LEU A 91 -11.80 -8.85 11.08
N SER A 92 -12.84 -8.82 11.91
CA SER A 92 -13.15 -9.96 12.78
C SER A 92 -13.53 -11.21 11.97
N ALA A 93 -14.27 -11.05 10.87
CA ALA A 93 -14.57 -12.14 9.94
C ALA A 93 -13.31 -12.76 9.31
N ILE A 94 -12.38 -11.92 8.87
CA ILE A 94 -11.08 -12.39 8.32
C ILE A 94 -10.30 -13.16 9.39
N LEU A 95 -10.25 -12.66 10.63
CA LEU A 95 -9.56 -13.33 11.73
C LEU A 95 -10.22 -14.66 12.11
N VAL A 96 -11.55 -14.72 12.13
CA VAL A 96 -12.29 -15.97 12.41
C VAL A 96 -12.00 -17.00 11.33
N VAL A 97 -12.08 -16.63 10.05
CA VAL A 97 -11.78 -17.55 8.94
C VAL A 97 -10.32 -17.98 8.97
N ALA A 98 -9.38 -17.07 9.19
CA ALA A 98 -7.97 -17.40 9.33
C ALA A 98 -7.72 -18.36 10.49
N GLY A 99 -8.36 -18.12 11.65
CA GLY A 99 -8.29 -19.00 12.81
C GLY A 99 -8.85 -20.40 12.52
N VAL A 100 -9.99 -20.48 11.83
CA VAL A 100 -10.58 -21.77 11.40
C VAL A 100 -9.67 -22.49 10.42
N VAL A 101 -9.08 -21.81 9.45
CA VAL A 101 -8.15 -22.40 8.49
C VAL A 101 -6.90 -22.89 9.20
N ILE A 102 -6.27 -22.07 10.04
CA ILE A 102 -5.10 -22.46 10.85
C ILE A 102 -5.45 -23.68 11.71
N PHE A 103 -6.59 -23.65 12.40
CA PHE A 103 -7.05 -24.79 13.19
C PHE A 103 -7.28 -26.04 12.34
N ALA A 104 -7.84 -25.91 11.13
CA ALA A 104 -8.13 -27.04 10.25
C ALA A 104 -6.86 -27.71 9.70
N ILE A 105 -5.85 -26.90 9.34
CA ILE A 105 -4.60 -27.39 8.72
C ILE A 105 -3.47 -27.66 9.73
N SER A 106 -3.65 -27.31 11.00
CA SER A 106 -2.58 -27.44 11.99
C SER A 106 -2.33 -28.90 12.39
N ASP A 107 -1.04 -29.26 12.39
CA ASP A 107 -0.49 -30.52 12.90
C ASP A 107 -0.28 -30.53 14.42
N ASN A 108 -0.69 -29.48 15.12
CA ASN A 108 -0.55 -29.43 16.58
C ASN A 108 -1.37 -30.58 17.21
N PRO A 109 -0.75 -31.42 18.09
CA PRO A 109 -1.41 -32.58 18.67
C PRO A 109 -2.74 -32.25 19.35
N SER A 110 -2.84 -31.11 20.05
CA SER A 110 -4.06 -30.69 20.74
C SER A 110 -5.20 -30.36 19.77
N PHE A 111 -4.89 -29.67 18.67
CA PHE A 111 -5.88 -29.36 17.65
C PHE A 111 -6.30 -30.62 16.87
N TYR A 112 -5.34 -31.47 16.53
CA TYR A 112 -5.60 -32.75 15.88
C TYR A 112 -6.52 -33.66 16.73
N GLN A 113 -6.22 -33.82 18.02
CA GLN A 113 -7.04 -34.61 18.95
C GLN A 113 -8.46 -34.02 19.07
N THR A 114 -8.58 -32.71 19.27
CA THR A 114 -9.90 -32.03 19.35
C THR A 114 -10.77 -32.30 18.12
N ARG A 115 -10.19 -32.25 16.91
CA ARG A 115 -10.91 -32.56 15.66
C ARG A 115 -11.35 -34.03 15.57
N ARG A 116 -10.54 -34.94 16.10
CA ARG A 116 -10.79 -36.39 16.07
C ARG A 116 -11.81 -36.83 17.11
N ASP A 117 -11.70 -36.32 18.34
CA ASP A 117 -12.52 -36.74 19.47
C ASP A 117 -13.91 -36.10 19.42
N HIS A 118 -14.02 -34.91 18.80
CA HIS A 118 -15.27 -34.17 18.67
C HIS A 118 -15.55 -33.71 17.21
N PRO A 119 -15.79 -34.65 16.28
CA PRO A 119 -15.93 -34.34 14.85
C PRO A 119 -17.19 -33.52 14.53
N LEU A 120 -18.32 -33.80 15.20
CA LEU A 120 -19.57 -33.04 14.99
C LEU A 120 -19.48 -31.61 15.52
N ILE A 121 -18.82 -31.40 16.66
CA ILE A 121 -18.60 -30.05 17.23
C ILE A 121 -17.68 -29.25 16.32
N THR A 122 -16.62 -29.89 15.83
CA THR A 122 -15.69 -29.29 14.87
C THR A 122 -16.40 -28.87 13.58
N LEU A 123 -17.20 -29.77 13.00
CA LEU A 123 -17.98 -29.47 11.79
C LEU A 123 -18.99 -28.33 12.03
N GLY A 124 -19.69 -28.36 13.16
CA GLY A 124 -20.63 -27.30 13.55
C GLY A 124 -19.95 -25.94 13.69
N ALA A 125 -18.76 -25.89 14.30
CA ALA A 125 -17.98 -24.67 14.43
C ALA A 125 -17.53 -24.11 13.06
N ILE A 126 -17.11 -24.97 12.13
CA ILE A 126 -16.75 -24.57 10.76
C ILE A 126 -17.96 -24.03 10.01
N ILE A 127 -19.10 -24.73 10.06
CA ILE A 127 -20.35 -24.28 9.41
C ILE A 127 -20.79 -22.93 9.97
N LEU A 128 -20.74 -22.75 11.30
CA LEU A 128 -21.09 -21.48 11.94
C LEU A 128 -20.16 -20.35 11.52
N ALA A 129 -18.85 -20.60 11.44
CA ALA A 129 -17.88 -19.61 10.98
C ALA A 129 -18.10 -19.23 9.51
N CYS A 130 -18.38 -20.20 8.63
CA CYS A 130 -18.72 -19.94 7.23
C CYS A 130 -20.03 -19.16 7.11
N TYR A 131 -21.05 -19.50 7.88
CA TYR A 131 -22.32 -18.77 7.91
C TYR A 131 -22.11 -17.32 8.36
N PHE A 132 -21.38 -17.10 9.45
CA PHE A 132 -21.01 -15.76 9.91
C PHE A 132 -20.28 -14.97 8.83
N PHE A 133 -19.29 -15.58 8.17
CA PHE A 133 -18.52 -14.94 7.10
C PHE A 133 -19.40 -14.50 5.93
N ILE A 134 -20.35 -15.35 5.49
CA ILE A 134 -21.29 -15.02 4.41
C ILE A 134 -22.16 -13.82 4.79
N GLN A 135 -22.62 -13.74 6.05
CA GLN A 135 -23.48 -12.65 6.51
C GLN A 135 -22.75 -11.30 6.57
N VAL A 136 -21.45 -11.30 6.87
CA VAL A 136 -20.61 -10.10 6.95
C VAL A 136 -19.77 -9.87 5.70
N LEU A 137 -20.07 -10.58 4.61
CA LEU A 137 -19.36 -10.45 3.33
C LEU A 137 -19.31 -8.99 2.82
N PRO A 138 -20.38 -8.17 2.92
CA PRO A 138 -20.31 -6.75 2.56
C PRO A 138 -19.26 -5.99 3.38
N SER A 139 -19.19 -6.26 4.69
CA SER A 139 -18.20 -5.66 5.59
C SER A 139 -16.77 -6.08 5.22
N VAL A 140 -16.55 -7.35 4.83
CA VAL A 140 -15.26 -7.83 4.30
C VAL A 140 -14.87 -7.10 3.01
N LEU A 141 -15.83 -6.88 2.11
CA LEU A 141 -15.60 -6.09 0.90
C LEU A 141 -15.24 -4.64 1.24
N THR A 142 -15.88 -4.04 2.25
CA THR A 142 -15.51 -2.70 2.74
C THR A 142 -14.05 -2.64 3.19
N VAL A 143 -13.57 -3.62 3.96
CA VAL A 143 -12.15 -3.73 4.34
C VAL A 143 -11.26 -3.80 3.10
N LEU A 144 -11.59 -4.67 2.16
CA LEU A 144 -10.81 -4.87 0.94
C LEU A 144 -10.73 -3.58 0.11
N PHE A 145 -11.87 -2.93 -0.16
CA PHE A 145 -11.92 -1.69 -0.92
C PHE A 145 -11.22 -0.53 -0.20
N SER A 146 -11.28 -0.48 1.14
CA SER A 146 -10.59 0.56 1.92
C SER A 146 -9.08 0.59 1.71
N VAL A 147 -8.49 -0.56 1.39
CA VAL A 147 -7.05 -0.68 1.12
C VAL A 147 -6.76 -0.66 -0.38
N LEU A 148 -7.52 -1.43 -1.18
CA LEU A 148 -7.24 -1.59 -2.60
C LEU A 148 -7.54 -0.34 -3.42
N LEU A 149 -8.59 0.42 -3.10
CA LEU A 149 -8.97 1.59 -3.88
C LEU A 149 -7.89 2.69 -3.83
N PRO A 150 -7.37 3.09 -2.64
CA PRO A 150 -6.24 4.02 -2.59
C PRO A 150 -5.00 3.52 -3.35
N TRP A 151 -4.66 2.24 -3.22
CA TRP A 151 -3.54 1.65 -3.96
C TRP A 151 -3.74 1.72 -5.48
N PHE A 152 -4.94 1.40 -5.96
CA PHE A 152 -5.29 1.50 -7.36
C PHE A 152 -5.13 2.93 -7.88
N LEU A 153 -5.65 3.93 -7.15
CA LEU A 153 -5.54 5.34 -7.54
C LEU A 153 -4.08 5.83 -7.55
N ILE A 154 -3.26 5.37 -6.60
CA ILE A 154 -1.82 5.64 -6.56
C ILE A 154 -1.12 5.06 -7.79
N LEU A 155 -1.42 3.82 -8.15
CA LEU A 155 -0.83 3.17 -9.34
C LEU A 155 -1.28 3.85 -10.63
N CYS A 156 -2.56 4.23 -10.73
CA CYS A 156 -3.08 5.02 -11.84
C CYS A 156 -2.34 6.35 -11.97
N HIS A 157 -2.18 7.09 -10.87
CA HIS A 157 -1.42 8.35 -10.87
C HIS A 157 0.05 8.12 -11.30
N ALA A 158 0.72 7.13 -10.71
CA ALA A 158 2.10 6.77 -11.04
C ALA A 158 2.25 6.30 -12.50
N SER A 159 1.21 5.73 -13.09
CA SER A 159 1.21 5.26 -14.49
C SER A 159 1.17 6.39 -15.51
N VAL A 160 0.41 7.45 -15.22
CA VAL A 160 0.16 8.56 -16.16
C VAL A 160 1.17 9.69 -15.98
N ARG A 161 1.74 9.87 -14.77
CA ARG A 161 2.68 10.98 -14.49
C ARG A 161 3.96 10.85 -15.32
N LEU A 162 4.30 11.93 -16.05
CA LEU A 162 5.48 12.03 -16.91
C LEU A 162 6.58 12.88 -16.25
N ARG A 163 7.84 12.44 -16.30
CA ARG A 163 8.96 13.11 -15.63
C ARG A 163 9.96 13.72 -16.64
N ASP A 164 10.32 15.00 -16.49
CA ASP A 164 11.26 15.72 -17.37
C ASP A 164 12.74 15.46 -16.98
N PHE A 165 13.68 15.52 -17.92
CA PHE A 165 15.07 15.01 -17.81
C PHE A 165 15.92 15.57 -16.65
N MET A 166 15.62 16.76 -16.10
CA MET A 166 16.32 17.30 -14.90
C MET A 166 16.08 16.45 -13.63
N SER A 167 14.99 15.66 -13.63
CA SER A 167 14.72 14.64 -12.62
C SER A 167 15.66 13.42 -12.71
N LYS A 168 16.35 13.18 -13.83
CA LYS A 168 17.33 12.08 -13.97
C LYS A 168 18.62 12.37 -13.19
N VAL A 169 18.96 13.65 -13.01
CA VAL A 169 20.15 14.09 -12.26
C VAL A 169 19.93 13.95 -10.76
N THR A 170 18.77 14.34 -10.23
CA THR A 170 18.36 14.03 -8.85
C THR A 170 18.13 12.53 -8.64
N GLN A 171 17.64 11.78 -9.65
CA GLN A 171 17.48 10.32 -9.59
C GLN A 171 18.82 9.57 -9.47
N THR A 172 19.94 10.17 -9.89
CA THR A 172 21.28 9.59 -9.72
C THR A 172 21.81 9.82 -8.29
N ALA A 173 21.50 10.95 -7.68
CA ALA A 173 21.79 11.23 -6.27
C ALA A 173 20.87 10.43 -5.32
N GLU A 174 19.58 10.29 -5.65
CA GLU A 174 18.63 9.42 -4.96
C GLU A 174 18.97 7.94 -5.13
N LYS A 175 19.54 7.48 -6.26
CA LYS A 175 19.98 6.09 -6.45
C LYS A 175 20.95 5.59 -5.36
N LEU A 176 21.71 6.48 -4.73
CA LEU A 176 22.59 6.18 -3.60
C LEU A 176 21.84 6.10 -2.25
N GLY A 177 20.65 6.72 -2.13
CA GLY A 177 19.74 6.67 -0.95
C GLY A 177 18.45 5.85 -1.14
N LEU A 178 18.16 5.33 -2.33
CA LEU A 178 16.92 4.61 -2.68
C LEU A 178 16.87 3.18 -2.13
N ARG A 179 18.01 2.57 -1.81
CA ARG A 179 18.03 1.28 -1.08
C ARG A 179 17.59 1.43 0.38
N THR A 180 17.69 2.64 0.92
CA THR A 180 17.32 2.93 2.30
C THR A 180 15.89 3.42 2.46
N THR A 181 15.10 3.65 1.40
CA THR A 181 13.72 4.13 1.60
C THR A 181 12.70 3.00 1.84
N VAL A 182 11.59 3.32 2.51
CA VAL A 182 10.51 2.36 2.79
C VAL A 182 9.95 1.75 1.50
N MET A 183 9.65 2.56 0.47
CA MET A 183 9.14 2.04 -0.80
C MET A 183 10.20 1.21 -1.53
N GLY A 184 11.47 1.58 -1.46
CA GLY A 184 12.57 0.79 -2.01
C GLY A 184 12.65 -0.62 -1.41
N ARG A 185 12.46 -0.74 -0.09
CA ARG A 185 12.39 -2.06 0.58
C ARG A 185 11.15 -2.85 0.18
N LEU A 186 9.97 -2.20 0.11
CA LEU A 186 8.73 -2.86 -0.31
C LEU A 186 8.86 -3.43 -1.72
N LEU A 187 9.38 -2.65 -2.68
CA LEU A 187 9.59 -3.12 -4.04
C LEU A 187 10.56 -4.30 -4.12
N ASN A 188 11.63 -4.29 -3.31
CA ASN A 188 12.56 -5.42 -3.23
C ASN A 188 11.90 -6.69 -2.68
N ILE A 189 11.05 -6.57 -1.64
CA ILE A 189 10.25 -7.69 -1.11
C ILE A 189 9.30 -8.24 -2.20
N CYS A 190 8.74 -7.36 -3.03
CA CYS A 190 7.91 -7.75 -4.18
C CYS A 190 8.71 -8.35 -5.37
N GLY A 191 10.01 -8.58 -5.23
CA GLY A 191 10.86 -9.15 -6.28
C GLY A 191 11.30 -8.15 -7.36
N ILE A 192 10.98 -6.86 -7.20
CA ILE A 192 11.37 -5.80 -8.11
C ILE A 192 12.73 -5.27 -7.65
N THR A 193 13.80 -5.83 -8.24
CA THR A 193 15.17 -5.37 -7.94
C THR A 193 15.43 -4.02 -8.62
N VAL A 194 15.50 -2.96 -7.82
CA VAL A 194 15.95 -1.65 -8.31
C VAL A 194 17.45 -1.73 -8.65
N LYS A 195 17.77 -1.95 -9.92
CA LYS A 195 19.15 -2.05 -10.41
C LYS A 195 19.89 -0.72 -10.27
N THR A 196 21.10 -0.81 -9.69
CA THR A 196 22.16 0.20 -9.59
C THR A 196 22.50 0.78 -10.95
#